data_AF-A0A836UCJ9-F1
#
_entry.id   AF-A0A836UCJ9-F1
#
_cell.length_a   1.000
_cell.length_b   1.000
_cell.length_c   1.000
_cell.angle_alpha   90.00
_cell.angle_beta   90.00
_cell.angle_gamma   90.00
#
_symmetry.space_group_name_H-M   'P 1'
#
loop_
_entity.id
_entity.type
_entity.pdbx_description
1 polymer ?
#
loop_
_entity_poly.entity_id
_entity_poly.type
_entity_poly.pdbx_seq_one_letter_code
_entity_poly.pdbx_strand_id
1 'polypeptide(L)'
;MSDIKKWKTPAASNVGSGFTPPDGFPEGMLRSDLNNSMREVQASMRRLWDTPDWKDPVDGFDVVQGSDDTKVAIKDTDATGYFLANPKVRVRTPDVNDYGYAFVASVAMAGSDTEVTLEDFDTTGTPTPSTSVPASCNGIDIYFLGGGDVNNHGIGRSAFSSGQSVGFEIPASDDAAGINAAIVAASSNGKTVLLPNTVVTLDASLVITSSTDNVRIVGMGGGAVKSQLQMGSGLNLPVFDIGDGSSRITLENFYINGDCTNQTTGGDGIRFGDNVQNVRIRDLWIVNCWGNGISFSGTDTGGGEHYAYIWIESTDIHRCGNTGIYITDPNGTNDRIFISDVAISQFGDTGDAATSGAQACGIDLAGRAQIEGVVVWPTTLSPHASFAGAAIRLHESGGSGSPPGGRQCQVSNFRIAGNMVGVTGLHLRGADCQVSNGLIDLSG
;
A
#
# COMPACT_ATOMS: atom_id res chain seq x y z
N MET A 1 7.49 6.88 -34.97
CA MET A 1 8.08 5.51 -35.12
C MET A 1 9.62 5.47 -35.01
N SER A 2 10.26 6.20 -34.09
CA SER A 2 11.73 6.13 -33.86
C SER A 2 12.12 5.10 -32.81
N ASP A 3 11.27 4.88 -31.80
CA ASP A 3 11.63 4.13 -30.58
C ASP A 3 11.63 2.61 -30.80
N ILE A 4 10.92 2.14 -31.84
CA ILE A 4 10.88 0.73 -32.26
C ILE A 4 12.22 0.27 -32.87
N LYS A 5 13.00 1.18 -33.48
CA LYS A 5 14.21 0.82 -34.27
C LYS A 5 15.40 0.32 -33.44
N LYS A 6 15.37 0.45 -32.11
CA LYS A 6 16.44 -0.02 -31.21
C LYS A 6 16.15 -1.35 -30.52
N TRP A 7 14.94 -1.90 -30.65
CA TRP A 7 14.64 -3.24 -30.16
C TRP A 7 15.26 -4.25 -31.11
N LYS A 8 16.44 -4.75 -30.74
CA LYS A 8 17.17 -5.77 -31.48
C LYS A 8 16.24 -6.99 -31.63
N THR A 9 15.74 -7.24 -32.83
CA THR A 9 15.19 -8.55 -33.19
C THR A 9 16.25 -9.58 -32.81
N PRO A 10 15.95 -10.55 -31.91
CA PRO A 10 16.89 -11.64 -31.67
C PRO A 10 17.19 -12.30 -33.02
N ALA A 11 18.46 -12.60 -33.30
CA ALA A 11 18.81 -13.34 -34.50
C ALA A 11 17.96 -14.64 -34.52
N ALA A 12 17.46 -15.04 -35.68
CA ALA A 12 16.59 -16.22 -35.81
C ALA A 12 17.22 -17.51 -35.21
N SER A 13 18.55 -17.57 -35.11
CA SER A 13 19.30 -18.63 -34.41
C SER A 13 19.03 -18.73 -32.90
N ASN A 14 18.54 -17.66 -32.27
CA ASN A 14 18.26 -17.58 -30.83
C ASN A 14 16.79 -17.88 -30.52
N VAL A 15 15.97 -18.17 -31.54
CA VAL A 15 14.54 -18.51 -31.44
C VAL A 15 14.35 -19.95 -31.93
N GLY A 16 15.21 -20.86 -31.44
CA GLY A 16 14.99 -22.31 -31.59
C GLY A 16 13.80 -22.77 -30.75
N SER A 17 13.30 -23.98 -31.02
CA SER A 17 12.12 -24.64 -30.43
C SER A 17 12.17 -24.89 -28.91
N GLY A 18 12.99 -24.15 -28.16
CA GLY A 18 13.12 -24.20 -26.70
C GLY A 18 13.09 -22.81 -26.02
N PHE A 19 12.71 -21.74 -26.74
CA PHE A 19 12.48 -20.44 -26.09
C PHE A 19 11.05 -20.36 -25.54
N THR A 20 10.88 -20.69 -24.26
CA THR A 20 9.65 -20.41 -23.51
C THR A 20 9.74 -18.97 -22.99
N PRO A 21 8.81 -18.06 -23.34
CA PRO A 21 8.74 -16.74 -22.72
C PRO A 21 8.61 -16.90 -21.19
N PRO A 22 9.22 -16.02 -20.36
CA PRO A 22 8.99 -16.07 -18.93
C PRO A 22 7.52 -15.83 -18.62
N ASP A 23 6.91 -16.72 -17.83
CA ASP A 23 5.54 -16.55 -17.33
C ASP A 23 5.41 -15.23 -16.55
N GLY A 24 4.41 -14.42 -16.90
CA GLY A 24 4.11 -13.18 -16.18
C GLY A 24 3.74 -11.94 -17.00
N PHE A 25 3.34 -12.07 -18.28
CA PHE A 25 2.70 -11.00 -19.06
C PHE A 25 1.41 -11.56 -19.68
N PRO A 26 0.36 -10.74 -19.92
CA PRO A 26 -1.04 -11.20 -19.89
C PRO A 26 -1.22 -12.39 -20.82
N GLU A 27 -1.74 -13.44 -20.22
CA GLU A 27 -1.44 -14.83 -20.51
C GLU A 27 -1.59 -15.21 -22.00
N GLY A 28 -0.50 -15.71 -22.61
CA GLY A 28 -0.53 -16.45 -23.87
C GLY A 28 -0.26 -15.67 -25.17
N MET A 29 -0.04 -14.36 -25.15
CA MET A 29 0.27 -13.61 -26.38
C MET A 29 1.73 -13.76 -26.81
N LEU A 30 1.97 -14.13 -28.07
CA LEU A 30 3.33 -14.15 -28.61
C LEU A 30 3.85 -12.72 -28.73
N ARG A 31 5.17 -12.57 -28.64
CA ARG A 31 5.85 -11.28 -28.86
C ARG A 31 5.61 -10.69 -30.25
N SER A 32 4.98 -11.39 -31.18
CA SER A 32 4.49 -10.92 -32.49
C SER A 32 3.14 -10.21 -32.42
N ASP A 33 2.33 -10.51 -31.40
CA ASP A 33 0.90 -10.19 -31.37
C ASP A 33 0.61 -8.83 -30.71
N LEU A 34 1.63 -8.21 -30.12
CA LEU A 34 1.58 -6.81 -29.71
C LEU A 34 1.70 -5.92 -30.96
N ASN A 35 0.62 -5.21 -31.28
CA ASN A 35 0.64 -4.18 -32.31
C ASN A 35 1.64 -3.06 -31.93
N ASN A 36 2.12 -2.31 -32.92
CA ASN A 36 3.15 -1.30 -32.71
C ASN A 36 2.72 -0.24 -31.68
N SER A 37 1.43 0.06 -31.60
CA SER A 37 0.85 1.01 -30.65
C SER A 37 1.03 0.57 -29.20
N MET A 38 0.79 -0.71 -28.89
CA MET A 38 0.99 -1.25 -27.54
C MET A 38 2.47 -1.28 -27.12
N ARG A 39 3.39 -1.49 -28.08
CA ARG A 39 4.84 -1.40 -27.81
C ARG A 39 5.29 0.03 -27.56
N GLU A 40 4.70 1.00 -28.25
CA GLU A 40 4.95 2.42 -28.01
C GLU A 40 4.45 2.85 -26.62
N VAL A 41 3.29 2.36 -26.18
CA VAL A 41 2.77 2.56 -24.80
C VAL A 41 3.70 1.93 -23.76
N GLN A 42 4.22 0.73 -24.00
CA GLN A 42 5.19 0.11 -23.08
C GLN A 42 6.52 0.89 -23.04
N ALA A 43 7.00 1.38 -24.18
CA ALA A 43 8.21 2.19 -24.25
C ALA A 43 8.02 3.57 -23.61
N SER A 44 6.81 4.15 -23.63
CA SER A 44 6.50 5.40 -22.93
C SER A 44 6.40 5.18 -21.42
N MET A 45 5.72 4.13 -20.97
CA MET A 45 5.64 3.74 -19.56
C MET A 45 7.03 3.44 -18.98
N ARG A 46 7.85 2.67 -19.69
CA ARG A 46 9.19 2.37 -19.19
C ARG A 46 10.11 3.59 -19.14
N ARG A 47 9.98 4.52 -20.09
CA ARG A 47 10.65 5.83 -20.00
C ARG A 47 10.18 6.62 -18.79
N LEU A 48 8.89 6.60 -18.48
CA LEU A 48 8.33 7.25 -17.29
C LEU A 48 8.96 6.69 -16.00
N TRP A 49 9.11 5.37 -15.91
CA TRP A 49 9.71 4.70 -14.73
C TRP A 49 11.24 4.82 -14.64
N ASP A 50 11.95 4.84 -15.77
CA ASP A 50 13.42 4.88 -15.80
C ASP A 50 13.99 6.31 -15.76
N THR A 51 13.15 7.35 -15.71
CA THR A 51 13.58 8.76 -15.65
C THR A 51 13.68 9.22 -14.20
N PRO A 52 14.79 9.87 -13.75
CA PRO A 52 14.94 10.32 -12.37
C PRO A 52 13.79 11.21 -11.92
N ASP A 53 13.21 10.90 -10.75
CA ASP A 53 11.98 11.50 -10.19
C ASP A 53 12.02 13.03 -10.00
N TRP A 54 13.21 13.62 -10.03
CA TRP A 54 13.40 15.07 -9.93
C TRP A 54 14.57 15.47 -10.83
N LYS A 55 14.26 16.05 -11.98
CA LYS A 55 15.16 17.03 -12.59
C LYS A 55 14.47 18.36 -12.45
N ASP A 56 14.78 19.12 -11.40
CA ASP A 56 14.84 20.56 -11.58
C ASP A 56 15.82 20.80 -12.73
N PRO A 57 15.40 21.31 -13.90
CA PRO A 57 16.35 21.94 -14.78
C PRO A 57 16.69 23.30 -14.14
N VAL A 58 17.63 23.23 -13.20
CA VAL A 58 18.76 24.15 -13.10
C VAL A 58 18.43 25.59 -12.68
N ASP A 59 18.64 25.85 -11.38
CA ASP A 59 19.27 27.09 -10.98
C ASP A 59 20.61 27.22 -11.76
N GLY A 60 20.71 28.20 -12.68
CA GLY A 60 21.97 28.50 -13.40
C GLY A 60 21.96 28.52 -14.93
N PHE A 61 20.84 28.29 -15.63
CA PHE A 61 20.75 28.53 -17.08
C PHE A 61 20.11 29.88 -17.40
N ASP A 62 20.61 30.55 -18.44
CA ASP A 62 19.97 31.74 -19.00
C ASP A 62 18.94 31.31 -20.04
N VAL A 63 17.68 31.62 -19.77
CA VAL A 63 16.51 31.17 -20.53
C VAL A 63 15.77 32.39 -21.04
N VAL A 64 15.54 32.46 -22.35
CA VAL A 64 14.84 33.58 -23.01
C VAL A 64 13.83 33.08 -24.04
N GLN A 65 12.95 33.96 -24.50
CA GLN A 65 12.08 33.66 -25.63
C GLN A 65 12.94 33.40 -26.87
N GLY A 66 12.60 32.34 -27.61
CA GLY A 66 13.31 31.95 -28.83
C GLY A 66 12.99 32.85 -30.03
N SER A 67 13.28 32.35 -31.23
CA SER A 67 13.04 33.10 -32.48
C SER A 67 11.58 33.49 -32.74
N ASP A 68 10.65 32.82 -32.06
CA ASP A 68 9.21 33.03 -32.15
C ASP A 68 8.53 32.77 -30.80
N ASP A 69 7.24 33.07 -30.76
CA ASP A 69 6.41 33.04 -29.57
C ASP A 69 5.95 31.62 -29.18
N THR A 70 6.47 30.58 -29.83
CA THR A 70 6.28 29.17 -29.45
C THR A 70 7.56 28.52 -28.95
N LYS A 71 8.66 29.27 -28.86
CA LYS A 71 9.97 28.73 -28.51
C LYS A 71 10.58 29.34 -27.27
N VAL A 72 11.31 28.51 -26.55
CA VAL A 72 12.24 28.92 -25.49
C VAL A 72 13.65 28.55 -25.92
N ALA A 73 14.60 29.47 -25.74
CA ALA A 73 16.02 29.26 -25.99
C ALA A 73 16.77 29.18 -24.66
N ILE A 74 17.55 28.12 -24.49
CA ILE A 74 18.50 27.95 -23.39
C ILE A 74 19.86 28.35 -23.92
N LYS A 75 20.39 29.44 -23.41
CA LYS A 75 21.57 30.10 -23.97
C LYS A 75 22.85 29.32 -23.71
N ASP A 76 23.67 29.23 -24.75
CA ASP A 76 25.05 28.74 -24.72
C ASP A 76 25.24 27.37 -24.04
N THR A 77 24.23 26.52 -24.12
CA THR A 77 24.20 25.20 -23.48
C THR A 77 23.51 24.17 -24.36
N ASP A 78 24.10 22.97 -24.47
CA ASP A 78 23.41 21.78 -24.96
C ASP A 78 22.57 21.15 -23.84
N ALA A 79 21.29 21.50 -23.84
CA ALA A 79 20.27 20.99 -22.94
C ALA A 79 19.34 19.98 -23.65
N THR A 80 19.70 19.50 -24.84
CA THR A 80 18.85 18.58 -25.63
C THR A 80 18.56 17.25 -24.92
N GLY A 81 19.46 16.82 -24.03
CA GLY A 81 19.27 15.64 -23.17
C GLY A 81 18.36 15.87 -21.96
N TYR A 82 17.94 17.12 -21.70
CA TYR A 82 17.05 17.46 -20.58
C TYR A 82 15.59 17.59 -21.02
N PHE A 83 15.34 18.11 -22.21
CA PHE A 83 14.00 18.25 -22.77
C PHE A 83 13.74 17.08 -23.73
N LEU A 84 12.69 16.31 -23.47
CA LEU A 84 12.19 15.32 -24.41
C LEU A 84 10.91 15.86 -25.04
N ALA A 85 10.43 15.28 -26.15
CA ALA A 85 9.12 15.63 -26.69
C ALA A 85 7.98 15.02 -25.84
N ASN A 86 6.90 15.77 -25.63
CA ASN A 86 5.67 15.49 -24.87
C ASN A 86 5.61 15.72 -23.33
N PRO A 87 6.67 16.05 -22.58
CA PRO A 87 6.53 16.59 -21.23
C PRO A 87 5.76 17.91 -21.23
N LYS A 88 4.93 18.13 -20.20
CA LYS A 88 4.39 19.46 -19.88
C LYS A 88 5.52 20.28 -19.25
N VAL A 89 5.51 21.58 -19.49
CA VAL A 89 6.50 22.53 -18.96
C VAL A 89 5.78 23.76 -18.40
N ARG A 90 6.42 24.40 -17.42
CA ARG A 90 6.06 25.73 -16.92
C ARG A 90 7.13 26.72 -17.37
N VAL A 91 6.74 27.69 -18.16
CA VAL A 91 7.57 28.85 -18.54
C VAL A 91 7.43 29.90 -17.45
N ARG A 92 8.55 30.26 -16.80
CA ARG A 92 8.63 31.28 -15.75
C ARG A 92 8.82 32.67 -16.33
N THR A 93 8.24 33.65 -15.65
CA THR A 93 8.53 35.07 -15.87
C THR A 93 8.95 35.73 -14.54
N PRO A 94 9.52 36.96 -14.57
CA PRO A 94 9.82 37.73 -13.37
C PRO A 94 8.60 38.05 -12.49
N ASP A 95 7.38 38.04 -13.04
CA ASP A 95 6.16 38.17 -12.25
C ASP A 95 5.74 36.77 -11.75
N VAL A 96 5.81 36.58 -10.44
CA VAL A 96 5.48 35.32 -9.76
C VAL A 96 4.02 34.88 -9.92
N ASN A 97 3.16 35.69 -10.54
CA ASN A 97 1.78 35.34 -10.86
C ASN A 97 1.54 35.12 -12.36
N ASP A 98 2.58 35.24 -13.20
CA ASP A 98 2.46 35.15 -14.66
C ASP A 98 3.33 33.99 -15.18
N TYR A 99 2.70 32.83 -15.37
CA TYR A 99 3.34 31.61 -15.87
C TYR A 99 2.61 31.11 -17.12
N GLY A 100 3.36 30.59 -18.09
CA GLY A 100 2.80 29.88 -19.24
C GLY A 100 2.97 28.37 -19.09
N TYR A 101 1.92 27.58 -19.34
CA TYR A 101 2.03 26.12 -19.39
C TYR A 101 1.89 25.63 -20.83
N ALA A 102 2.76 24.71 -21.25
CA ALA A 102 2.75 24.15 -22.60
C ALA A 102 3.33 22.72 -22.62
N PHE A 103 3.25 22.04 -23.76
CA PHE A 103 3.93 20.78 -24.01
C PHE A 103 5.15 20.98 -24.90
N VAL A 104 6.22 20.22 -24.67
CA VAL A 104 7.39 20.23 -25.56
C VAL A 104 7.07 19.48 -26.85
N ALA A 105 6.93 20.20 -27.96
CA ALA A 105 6.74 19.60 -29.28
C ALA A 105 8.05 18.99 -29.81
N SER A 106 9.16 19.72 -29.67
CA SER A 106 10.47 19.26 -30.12
C SER A 106 11.61 20.02 -29.43
N VAL A 107 12.81 19.44 -29.46
CA VAL A 107 14.05 20.07 -28.99
C VAL A 107 15.13 19.92 -30.06
N ALA A 108 15.93 20.96 -30.27
CA ALA A 108 17.07 20.91 -31.17
C ALA A 108 18.16 21.91 -30.74
N MET A 109 19.40 21.66 -31.16
CA MET A 109 20.46 22.67 -31.10
C MET A 109 20.25 23.72 -32.20
N ALA A 110 20.31 24.99 -31.83
CA ALA A 110 20.30 26.14 -32.73
C ALA A 110 21.56 26.99 -32.48
N GLY A 111 22.65 26.66 -33.18
CA GLY A 111 23.96 27.25 -32.87
C GLY A 111 24.52 26.71 -31.55
N SER A 112 24.88 27.60 -30.62
CA SER A 112 25.29 27.24 -29.25
C SER A 112 24.11 27.06 -28.28
N ASP A 113 22.91 27.47 -28.69
CA ASP A 113 21.71 27.42 -27.86
C ASP A 113 20.95 26.10 -28.06
N THR A 114 20.18 25.71 -27.05
CA THR A 114 19.12 24.70 -27.20
C THR A 114 17.78 25.38 -27.40
N GLU A 115 17.13 25.14 -28.53
CA GLU A 115 15.75 25.56 -28.78
C GLU A 115 14.76 24.46 -28.38
N VAL A 116 13.81 24.84 -27.54
CA VAL A 116 12.67 24.02 -27.13
C VAL A 116 11.42 24.62 -27.79
N THR A 117 10.78 23.87 -28.70
CA THR A 117 9.51 24.26 -29.33
C THR A 117 8.36 23.75 -28.48
N LEU A 118 7.38 24.62 -28.21
CA LEU A 118 6.26 24.38 -27.33
C LEU A 118 4.93 24.43 -28.09
N GLU A 119 3.99 23.57 -27.70
CA GLU A 119 2.65 23.49 -28.29
C GLU A 119 1.57 23.31 -27.20
N ASP A 120 0.30 23.38 -27.59
CA ASP A 120 -0.86 23.13 -26.72
C ASP A 120 -0.79 23.88 -25.38
N PHE A 121 -0.64 25.21 -25.48
CA PHE A 121 -0.64 26.07 -24.30
C PHE A 121 -1.99 25.96 -23.56
N ASP A 122 -1.94 25.66 -22.25
CA ASP A 122 -3.14 25.32 -21.46
C ASP A 122 -4.07 26.55 -21.28
N THR A 123 -5.37 26.32 -21.43
CA THR A 123 -6.44 27.34 -21.31
C THR A 123 -7.29 27.19 -20.04
N THR A 124 -7.03 26.18 -19.19
CA THR A 124 -7.99 25.74 -18.16
C THR A 124 -7.56 25.96 -16.70
N GLY A 125 -6.48 26.67 -16.43
CA GLY A 125 -6.08 27.05 -15.08
C GLY A 125 -5.66 28.52 -15.01
N THR A 126 -6.35 29.33 -14.20
CA THR A 126 -5.86 30.67 -13.81
C THR A 126 -4.55 30.52 -13.00
N PRO A 127 -3.57 31.43 -13.14
CA PRO A 127 -3.71 32.80 -13.65
C PRO A 127 -3.43 32.88 -15.16
N THR A 128 -4.39 33.48 -15.88
CA THR A 128 -4.42 33.92 -17.30
C THR A 128 -3.78 33.01 -18.37
N PRO A 129 -4.57 32.46 -19.32
CA PRO A 129 -4.05 31.65 -20.43
C PRO A 129 -3.04 32.44 -21.27
N SER A 130 -1.79 31.99 -21.29
CA SER A 130 -0.87 32.43 -22.33
C SER A 130 -1.05 31.54 -23.54
N THR A 131 -1.30 32.10 -24.73
CA THR A 131 -1.29 31.34 -26.00
C THR A 131 0.10 31.26 -26.62
N SER A 132 1.12 31.71 -25.88
CA SER A 132 2.48 31.91 -26.38
C SER A 132 3.52 31.89 -25.24
N VAL A 133 4.80 31.84 -25.57
CA VAL A 133 5.90 32.06 -24.63
C VAL A 133 5.98 33.56 -24.32
N PRO A 134 5.93 33.99 -23.04
CA PRO A 134 6.10 35.39 -22.69
C PRO A 134 7.48 35.92 -23.09
N ALA A 135 7.54 37.12 -23.67
CA ALA A 135 8.81 37.76 -24.03
C ALA A 135 9.73 38.03 -22.82
N SER A 136 9.14 38.10 -21.63
CA SER A 136 9.85 38.28 -20.36
C SER A 136 10.30 36.96 -19.72
N CYS A 137 10.19 35.81 -20.39
CA CYS A 137 10.52 34.54 -19.76
C CYS A 137 11.97 34.49 -19.29
N ASN A 138 12.19 33.86 -18.14
CA ASN A 138 13.50 33.78 -17.48
C ASN A 138 13.80 32.37 -16.94
N GLY A 139 12.94 31.40 -17.26
CA GLY A 139 13.10 30.02 -16.82
C GLY A 139 12.10 29.09 -17.51
N ILE A 140 12.45 27.80 -17.56
CA ILE A 140 11.56 26.74 -18.01
C ILE A 140 11.72 25.54 -17.09
N ASP A 141 10.63 25.17 -16.43
CA ASP A 141 10.59 24.04 -15.52
C ASP A 141 9.88 22.88 -16.22
N ILE A 142 10.44 21.67 -16.13
CA ILE A 142 9.76 20.48 -16.65
C ILE A 142 8.68 20.09 -15.63
N TYR A 143 7.43 20.33 -16.01
CA TYR A 143 6.26 20.00 -15.23
C TYR A 143 5.88 18.54 -15.51
N PHE A 144 6.31 17.64 -14.64
CA PHE A 144 5.51 16.42 -14.49
C PHE A 144 4.10 16.84 -14.05
N LEU A 145 3.06 16.13 -14.50
CA LEU A 145 1.70 16.16 -13.94
C LEU A 145 1.72 15.71 -12.45
N GLY A 146 2.50 16.39 -11.63
CA GLY A 146 3.16 15.85 -10.45
C GLY A 146 3.94 16.86 -9.61
N GLY A 147 4.12 18.13 -10.03
CA GLY A 147 4.92 19.06 -9.22
C GLY A 147 4.63 20.54 -9.43
N GLY A 148 3.82 21.11 -8.54
CA GLY A 148 3.61 22.55 -8.43
C GLY A 148 2.64 22.88 -7.29
N ASP A 149 3.21 23.49 -6.24
CA ASP A 149 2.63 24.11 -5.04
C ASP A 149 1.25 23.68 -4.53
N VAL A 150 1.27 23.25 -3.26
CA VAL A 150 0.17 23.03 -2.30
C VAL A 150 -0.93 22.03 -2.65
N ASN A 151 -1.03 21.55 -3.89
CA ASN A 151 -2.10 20.63 -4.30
C ASN A 151 -1.64 19.24 -4.78
N ASN A 152 -0.35 18.90 -4.67
CA ASN A 152 0.19 17.70 -5.33
C ASN A 152 0.93 16.72 -4.42
N HIS A 153 0.30 16.31 -3.32
CA HIS A 153 0.61 15.04 -2.64
C HIS A 153 -0.14 13.84 -3.26
N GLY A 154 -0.36 13.83 -4.58
CA GLY A 154 -1.15 12.75 -5.18
C GLY A 154 -1.03 12.61 -6.68
N ILE A 155 -0.17 11.71 -7.13
CA ILE A 155 -0.49 10.84 -8.29
C ILE A 155 -1.56 9.81 -7.84
N GLY A 156 -2.59 10.25 -7.12
CA GLY A 156 -3.42 9.38 -6.28
C GLY A 156 -4.89 9.31 -6.67
N ARG A 157 -5.41 10.28 -7.44
CA ARG A 157 -6.85 10.27 -7.74
C ARG A 157 -7.31 11.19 -8.87
N SER A 158 -6.75 12.40 -8.95
CA SER A 158 -7.18 13.43 -9.90
C SER A 158 -6.81 13.14 -11.36
N ALA A 159 -5.86 12.22 -11.60
CA ALA A 159 -5.44 11.81 -12.94
C ALA A 159 -6.39 10.80 -13.61
N PHE A 160 -7.40 10.32 -12.89
CA PHE A 160 -8.30 9.27 -13.37
C PHE A 160 -9.75 9.69 -13.17
N SER A 161 -10.53 9.68 -14.25
CA SER A 161 -11.99 9.79 -14.17
C SER A 161 -12.55 8.59 -13.40
N SER A 162 -13.55 8.82 -12.55
CA SER A 162 -14.26 7.76 -11.82
C SER A 162 -14.68 6.66 -12.80
N GLY A 163 -14.19 5.44 -12.59
CA GLY A 163 -14.54 4.26 -13.39
C GLY A 163 -13.64 3.93 -14.59
N GLN A 164 -12.55 4.67 -14.86
CA GLN A 164 -11.60 4.33 -15.93
C GLN A 164 -10.13 4.61 -15.57
N SER A 165 -9.57 3.80 -14.67
CA SER A 165 -8.12 3.70 -14.49
C SER A 165 -7.62 2.34 -14.95
N VAL A 166 -6.63 2.35 -15.86
CA VAL A 166 -5.92 1.13 -16.26
C VAL A 166 -5.18 0.60 -15.02
N GLY A 167 -5.52 -0.60 -14.56
CA GLY A 167 -4.90 -1.26 -13.42
C GLY A 167 -5.42 -0.86 -12.03
N PHE A 168 -6.22 0.20 -11.92
CA PHE A 168 -6.78 0.65 -10.63
C PHE A 168 -8.31 0.73 -10.65
N GLU A 169 -8.90 0.58 -9.47
CA GLU A 169 -10.28 0.96 -9.17
C GLU A 169 -10.26 2.06 -8.11
N ILE A 170 -10.88 3.20 -8.45
CA ILE A 170 -10.94 4.37 -7.58
C ILE A 170 -12.37 4.49 -7.06
N PRO A 171 -12.57 4.56 -5.73
CA PRO A 171 -13.87 4.78 -5.13
C PRO A 171 -14.56 6.02 -5.72
N ALA A 172 -15.81 5.85 -6.17
CA ALA A 172 -16.62 6.94 -6.69
C ALA A 172 -17.03 7.95 -5.60
N SER A 173 -17.03 7.52 -4.34
CA SER A 173 -17.30 8.32 -3.14
C SER A 173 -16.34 7.95 -2.01
N ASP A 174 -16.15 8.89 -1.08
CA ASP A 174 -15.29 8.77 0.10
C ASP A 174 -16.07 8.28 1.31
N ASP A 175 -16.72 7.14 1.14
CA ASP A 175 -17.53 6.47 2.15
C ASP A 175 -17.40 4.94 2.00
N ALA A 176 -17.97 4.19 2.95
CA ALA A 176 -17.90 2.73 2.93
C ALA A 176 -18.55 2.16 1.66
N ALA A 177 -19.65 2.76 1.18
CA ALA A 177 -20.34 2.32 -0.02
C ALA A 177 -19.48 2.45 -1.29
N GLY A 178 -18.81 3.59 -1.48
CA GLY A 178 -17.94 3.85 -2.63
C GLY A 178 -16.70 2.96 -2.64
N ILE A 179 -16.10 2.74 -1.47
CA ILE A 179 -14.94 1.86 -1.33
C ILE A 179 -15.34 0.40 -1.56
N ASN A 180 -16.46 -0.07 -0.99
CA ASN A 180 -16.97 -1.42 -1.23
C ASN A 180 -17.30 -1.68 -2.69
N ALA A 181 -17.86 -0.69 -3.40
CA ALA A 181 -18.08 -0.79 -4.83
C ALA A 181 -16.76 -0.94 -5.61
N ALA A 182 -15.71 -0.20 -5.22
CA ALA A 182 -14.38 -0.34 -5.83
C ALA A 182 -13.74 -1.70 -5.54
N ILE A 183 -13.90 -2.25 -4.32
CA ILE A 183 -13.45 -3.60 -3.96
C ILE A 183 -14.13 -4.63 -4.86
N VAL A 184 -15.45 -4.60 -5.00
CA VAL A 184 -16.20 -5.54 -5.86
C VAL A 184 -15.75 -5.46 -7.33
N ALA A 185 -15.54 -4.25 -7.84
CA ALA A 185 -15.02 -4.03 -9.19
C ALA A 185 -13.59 -4.57 -9.36
N ALA A 186 -12.74 -4.37 -8.36
CA ALA A 186 -11.36 -4.82 -8.35
C ALA A 186 -11.27 -6.35 -8.34
N SER A 187 -12.05 -7.02 -7.49
CA SER A 187 -12.16 -8.48 -7.43
C SER A 187 -12.55 -9.09 -8.79
N SER A 188 -13.43 -8.41 -9.54
CA SER A 188 -13.93 -8.92 -10.82
C SER A 188 -12.93 -8.74 -11.97
N ASN A 189 -12.07 -7.72 -11.89
CA ASN A 189 -11.22 -7.28 -13.00
C ASN A 189 -9.71 -7.42 -12.71
N GLY A 190 -9.32 -7.93 -11.53
CA GLY A 190 -7.92 -8.11 -11.12
C GLY A 190 -7.16 -6.79 -10.93
N LYS A 191 -7.87 -5.71 -10.62
CA LYS A 191 -7.30 -4.36 -10.44
C LYS A 191 -6.98 -4.09 -8.97
N THR A 192 -6.23 -3.02 -8.73
CA THR A 192 -5.89 -2.55 -7.38
C THR A 192 -6.85 -1.44 -6.93
N VAL A 193 -7.45 -1.55 -5.76
CA VAL A 193 -8.22 -0.46 -5.15
C VAL A 193 -7.27 0.59 -4.61
N LEU A 194 -7.46 1.84 -5.01
CA LEU A 194 -6.69 2.98 -4.51
C LEU A 194 -7.53 3.80 -3.53
N LEU A 195 -7.15 3.78 -2.25
CA LEU A 195 -7.91 4.44 -1.20
C LEU A 195 -7.83 5.97 -1.30
N PRO A 196 -8.86 6.70 -0.86
CA PRO A 196 -8.83 8.16 -0.75
C PRO A 196 -7.67 8.63 0.13
N ASN A 197 -7.02 9.73 -0.24
CA ASN A 197 -5.99 10.38 0.59
C ASN A 197 -6.63 11.36 1.59
N THR A 198 -7.50 10.83 2.45
CA THR A 198 -8.19 11.60 3.50
C THR A 198 -8.59 10.66 4.64
N VAL A 199 -9.10 11.25 5.72
CA VAL A 199 -9.83 10.51 6.74
C VAL A 199 -11.24 10.23 6.22
N VAL A 200 -11.56 8.95 6.04
CA VAL A 200 -12.88 8.45 5.70
C VAL A 200 -13.52 7.91 6.96
N THR A 201 -14.60 8.54 7.42
CA THR A 201 -15.45 7.98 8.49
C THR A 201 -16.41 6.98 7.87
N LEU A 202 -16.28 5.72 8.28
CA LEU A 202 -17.05 4.60 7.79
C LEU A 202 -18.36 4.47 8.58
N ASP A 203 -19.47 4.30 7.85
CA ASP A 203 -20.79 3.98 8.39
C ASP A 203 -21.09 2.46 8.35
N ALA A 204 -20.18 1.67 7.78
CA ALA A 204 -20.21 0.20 7.71
C ALA A 204 -18.79 -0.36 7.52
N SER A 205 -18.60 -1.66 7.73
CA SER A 205 -17.35 -2.34 7.40
C SER A 205 -17.03 -2.28 5.90
N LEU A 206 -15.74 -2.30 5.60
CA LEU A 206 -15.26 -2.59 4.26
C LEU A 206 -15.22 -4.10 4.04
N VAL A 207 -15.97 -4.59 3.06
CA VAL A 207 -16.24 -6.02 2.87
C VAL A 207 -15.49 -6.54 1.66
N ILE A 208 -14.62 -7.53 1.90
CA ILE A 208 -14.14 -8.44 0.86
C ILE A 208 -15.03 -9.68 0.97
N THR A 209 -15.89 -9.90 -0.02
CA THR A 209 -16.90 -10.97 0.03
C THR A 209 -16.27 -12.36 0.11
N SER A 210 -17.02 -13.36 0.58
CA SER A 210 -16.52 -14.73 0.64
C SER A 210 -16.06 -15.25 -0.73
N SER A 211 -15.05 -16.12 -0.72
CA SER A 211 -14.41 -16.71 -1.89
C SER A 211 -13.86 -15.66 -2.87
N THR A 212 -13.55 -14.45 -2.39
CA THR A 212 -12.90 -13.43 -3.22
C THR A 212 -11.45 -13.79 -3.43
N ASP A 213 -10.96 -13.52 -4.63
CA ASP A 213 -9.60 -13.84 -5.02
C ASP A 213 -8.92 -12.64 -5.65
N ASN A 214 -7.63 -12.47 -5.37
CA ASN A 214 -6.75 -11.48 -6.01
C ASN A 214 -7.22 -10.03 -5.85
N VAL A 215 -7.46 -9.61 -4.61
CA VAL A 215 -7.75 -8.21 -4.27
C VAL A 215 -6.54 -7.57 -3.65
N ARG A 216 -6.14 -6.43 -4.21
CA ARG A 216 -5.14 -5.54 -3.62
C ARG A 216 -5.76 -4.21 -3.31
N ILE A 217 -5.55 -3.73 -2.09
CA ILE A 217 -5.99 -2.41 -1.62
C ILE A 217 -4.74 -1.67 -1.15
N VAL A 218 -4.50 -0.51 -1.74
CA VAL A 218 -3.37 0.36 -1.42
C VAL A 218 -3.87 1.74 -1.04
N GLY A 219 -3.32 2.30 0.03
CA GLY A 219 -3.51 3.71 0.34
C GLY A 219 -2.27 4.54 0.10
N MET A 220 -2.36 5.78 0.56
CA MET A 220 -1.27 6.73 0.55
C MET A 220 -0.84 6.95 2.01
N GLY A 221 0.25 6.29 2.42
CA GLY A 221 0.81 6.36 3.77
C GLY A 221 1.62 7.63 4.03
N GLY A 222 1.82 7.92 5.32
CA GLY A 222 2.78 8.87 5.89
C GLY A 222 2.51 10.39 5.69
N GLY A 223 2.47 11.15 6.79
CA GLY A 223 2.48 12.63 6.77
C GLY A 223 1.15 13.30 7.15
N ALA A 224 1.01 14.58 6.81
CA ALA A 224 -0.20 15.37 7.11
C ALA A 224 -1.44 14.94 6.31
N VAL A 225 -1.24 14.24 5.19
CA VAL A 225 -2.29 13.68 4.35
C VAL A 225 -2.07 12.17 4.32
N LYS A 226 -3.06 11.40 4.76
CA LYS A 226 -3.00 9.94 4.85
C LYS A 226 -4.34 9.35 4.43
N SER A 227 -4.31 8.17 3.81
CA SER A 227 -5.48 7.30 3.73
C SER A 227 -5.77 6.74 5.11
N GLN A 228 -6.81 7.27 5.78
CA GLN A 228 -7.26 6.75 7.07
C GLN A 228 -8.70 6.28 6.96
N LEU A 229 -8.90 5.00 7.27
CA LEU A 229 -10.20 4.37 7.40
C LEU A 229 -10.56 4.36 8.88
N GLN A 230 -11.54 5.17 9.27
CA GLN A 230 -11.99 5.29 10.65
C GLN A 230 -13.39 4.75 10.81
N MET A 231 -13.59 3.76 11.68
CA MET A 231 -14.93 3.29 12.02
C MET A 231 -15.74 4.43 12.67
N GLY A 232 -17.01 4.56 12.31
CA GLY A 232 -17.90 5.51 12.97
C GLY A 232 -18.09 5.17 14.45
N SER A 233 -18.03 6.17 15.32
CA SER A 233 -18.03 6.02 16.78
C SER A 233 -19.27 5.31 17.36
N GLY A 234 -20.35 5.13 16.59
CA GLY A 234 -21.56 4.41 17.02
C GLY A 234 -21.63 2.96 16.57
N LEU A 235 -20.59 2.46 15.88
CA LEU A 235 -20.61 1.16 15.23
C LEU A 235 -19.80 0.12 15.99
N ASN A 236 -20.40 -1.06 16.11
CA ASN A 236 -19.80 -2.24 16.74
C ASN A 236 -19.40 -3.26 15.67
N LEU A 237 -18.49 -2.87 14.78
CA LEU A 237 -18.11 -3.59 13.57
C LEU A 237 -16.59 -3.54 13.36
N PRO A 238 -15.99 -4.53 12.68
CA PRO A 238 -14.60 -4.44 12.27
C PRO A 238 -14.42 -3.41 11.14
N VAL A 239 -13.22 -2.83 10.98
CA VAL A 239 -12.97 -1.90 9.85
C VAL A 239 -12.96 -2.66 8.53
N PHE A 240 -12.21 -3.76 8.46
CA PHE A 240 -12.28 -4.72 7.37
C PHE A 240 -12.95 -6.02 7.80
N ASP A 241 -13.84 -6.51 6.95
CA ASP A 241 -14.49 -7.82 7.08
C ASP A 241 -14.22 -8.66 5.83
N ILE A 242 -13.39 -9.69 5.97
CA ILE A 242 -12.90 -10.51 4.86
C ILE A 242 -13.56 -11.89 4.97
N GLY A 243 -14.45 -12.19 4.04
CA GLY A 243 -15.29 -13.38 4.06
C GLY A 243 -14.52 -14.67 3.79
N ASP A 244 -15.16 -15.78 4.18
CA ASP A 244 -14.61 -17.13 4.17
C ASP A 244 -14.08 -17.56 2.80
N GLY A 245 -13.01 -18.35 2.79
CA GLY A 245 -12.40 -18.93 1.59
C GLY A 245 -11.74 -17.91 0.67
N SER A 246 -11.60 -16.65 1.10
CA SER A 246 -10.91 -15.64 0.31
C SER A 246 -9.41 -15.95 0.19
N SER A 247 -8.79 -15.56 -0.92
CA SER A 247 -7.39 -15.82 -1.18
C SER A 247 -6.70 -14.67 -1.91
N ARG A 248 -5.37 -14.59 -1.80
CA ARG A 248 -4.54 -13.59 -2.50
C ARG A 248 -4.99 -12.17 -2.21
N ILE A 249 -5.17 -11.88 -0.92
CA ILE A 249 -5.60 -10.57 -0.44
C ILE A 249 -4.36 -9.77 0.00
N THR A 250 -4.21 -8.55 -0.51
CA THR A 250 -3.14 -7.63 -0.12
C THR A 250 -3.71 -6.32 0.39
N LEU A 251 -3.33 -5.93 1.61
CA LEU A 251 -3.66 -4.66 2.24
C LEU A 251 -2.36 -3.91 2.55
N GLU A 252 -2.19 -2.70 2.02
CA GLU A 252 -0.92 -1.98 2.16
C GLU A 252 -1.00 -0.45 2.24
N ASN A 253 -0.11 0.14 3.05
CA ASN A 253 0.20 1.56 3.07
C ASN A 253 -0.97 2.50 3.48
N PHE A 254 -1.69 2.18 4.55
CA PHE A 254 -2.76 3.04 5.08
C PHE A 254 -2.99 2.90 6.59
N TYR A 255 -3.81 3.81 7.12
CA TYR A 255 -4.21 3.83 8.52
C TYR A 255 -5.60 3.21 8.71
N ILE A 256 -5.72 2.35 9.72
CA ILE A 256 -6.96 1.82 10.26
C ILE A 256 -7.15 2.40 11.65
N ASN A 257 -8.28 3.06 11.89
CA ASN A 257 -8.68 3.51 13.21
C ASN A 257 -10.00 2.83 13.57
N GLY A 258 -9.95 1.90 14.53
CA GLY A 258 -11.12 1.16 14.99
C GLY A 258 -12.12 1.99 15.77
N ASP A 259 -11.76 3.20 16.24
CA ASP A 259 -12.59 4.04 17.10
C ASP A 259 -13.20 3.26 18.28
N CYS A 260 -12.33 2.72 19.14
CA CYS A 260 -12.62 1.86 20.30
C CYS A 260 -13.55 2.47 21.39
N THR A 261 -14.28 3.56 21.11
CA THR A 261 -15.02 4.33 22.10
C THR A 261 -16.35 3.70 22.52
N ASN A 262 -17.08 3.04 21.62
CA ASN A 262 -18.41 2.44 21.92
C ASN A 262 -18.60 1.01 21.38
N GLN A 263 -17.51 0.30 21.12
CA GLN A 263 -17.54 -1.09 20.70
C GLN A 263 -17.68 -2.01 21.93
N THR A 264 -18.40 -3.12 21.80
CA THR A 264 -18.72 -4.01 22.93
C THR A 264 -18.65 -5.50 22.62
N THR A 265 -18.69 -5.89 21.35
CA THR A 265 -18.56 -7.30 20.93
C THR A 265 -17.88 -7.48 19.58
N GLY A 266 -17.86 -6.46 18.72
CA GLY A 266 -17.05 -6.37 17.51
C GLY A 266 -15.90 -5.38 17.69
N GLY A 267 -15.32 -4.90 16.59
CA GLY A 267 -14.31 -3.83 16.67
C GLY A 267 -12.87 -4.26 16.42
N ASP A 268 -12.67 -5.31 15.61
CA ASP A 268 -11.35 -5.64 15.09
C ASP A 268 -10.90 -4.60 14.07
N GLY A 269 -9.60 -4.38 13.94
CA GLY A 269 -9.07 -3.61 12.81
C GLY A 269 -9.34 -4.36 11.50
N ILE A 270 -8.90 -5.61 11.44
CA ILE A 270 -9.11 -6.50 10.29
C ILE A 270 -9.61 -7.84 10.81
N ARG A 271 -10.78 -8.28 10.33
CA ARG A 271 -11.35 -9.59 10.63
C ARG A 271 -11.33 -10.47 9.39
N PHE A 272 -10.81 -11.67 9.55
CA PHE A 272 -10.84 -12.73 8.55
C PHE A 272 -11.81 -13.83 8.98
N GLY A 273 -12.66 -14.24 8.06
CA GLY A 273 -13.48 -15.44 8.14
C GLY A 273 -12.67 -16.70 7.85
N ASP A 274 -13.39 -17.80 7.66
CA ASP A 274 -12.83 -19.16 7.69
C ASP A 274 -11.95 -19.44 6.46
N ASN A 275 -10.92 -20.28 6.59
CA ASN A 275 -10.14 -20.82 5.45
C ASN A 275 -9.49 -19.78 4.52
N VAL A 276 -9.18 -18.58 5.02
CA VAL A 276 -8.51 -17.54 4.24
C VAL A 276 -7.02 -17.83 4.07
N GLN A 277 -6.49 -17.66 2.85
CA GLN A 277 -5.10 -18.02 2.51
C GLN A 277 -4.40 -16.99 1.63
N ASN A 278 -3.07 -17.04 1.55
CA ASN A 278 -2.27 -16.15 0.69
C ASN A 278 -2.55 -14.66 0.97
N VAL A 279 -2.49 -14.27 2.23
CA VAL A 279 -2.78 -12.90 2.67
C VAL A 279 -1.47 -12.16 2.90
N ARG A 280 -1.40 -10.92 2.43
CA ARG A 280 -0.30 -10.00 2.72
C ARG A 280 -0.82 -8.71 3.34
N ILE A 281 -0.39 -8.43 4.55
CA ILE A 281 -0.67 -7.20 5.29
C ILE A 281 0.67 -6.51 5.48
N ARG A 282 0.82 -5.28 4.98
CA ARG A 282 2.09 -4.57 5.13
C ARG A 282 1.96 -3.07 5.24
N ASP A 283 2.92 -2.44 5.91
CA ASP A 283 3.02 -0.97 5.98
C ASP A 283 1.72 -0.33 6.50
N LEU A 284 1.05 -0.98 7.46
CA LEU A 284 -0.19 -0.49 8.05
C LEU A 284 0.05 0.13 9.42
N TRP A 285 -0.83 1.07 9.78
CA TRP A 285 -0.99 1.56 11.15
C TRP A 285 -2.40 1.23 11.61
N ILE A 286 -2.52 0.33 12.57
CA ILE A 286 -3.79 -0.13 13.11
C ILE A 286 -3.92 0.40 14.53
N VAL A 287 -4.91 1.25 14.78
CA VAL A 287 -5.04 1.95 16.05
C VAL A 287 -6.44 1.91 16.63
N ASN A 288 -6.52 1.95 17.96
CA ASN A 288 -7.77 2.06 18.71
C ASN A 288 -8.81 1.01 18.29
N CYS A 289 -8.42 -0.25 18.24
CA CYS A 289 -9.35 -1.36 18.00
C CYS A 289 -9.90 -1.84 19.35
N TRP A 290 -11.22 -1.99 19.50
CA TRP A 290 -11.75 -2.54 20.74
C TRP A 290 -11.51 -4.04 20.86
N GLY A 291 -11.55 -4.77 19.74
CA GLY A 291 -11.23 -6.19 19.67
C GLY A 291 -9.74 -6.41 19.45
N ASN A 292 -9.44 -7.14 18.38
CA ASN A 292 -8.08 -7.43 17.94
C ASN A 292 -7.59 -6.40 16.91
N GLY A 293 -6.28 -6.23 16.79
CA GLY A 293 -5.73 -5.47 15.66
C GLY A 293 -5.98 -6.21 14.34
N ILE A 294 -5.52 -7.46 14.28
CA ILE A 294 -5.69 -8.39 13.17
C ILE A 294 -6.23 -9.71 13.73
N SER A 295 -7.36 -10.18 13.22
CA SER A 295 -8.05 -11.38 13.70
C SER A 295 -8.30 -12.40 12.59
N PHE A 296 -7.66 -13.55 12.70
CA PHE A 296 -8.02 -14.78 11.98
C PHE A 296 -8.75 -15.67 12.99
N SER A 297 -10.06 -15.44 13.07
CA SER A 297 -10.94 -15.98 14.12
C SER A 297 -12.26 -16.43 13.50
N GLY A 298 -12.15 -17.23 12.45
CA GLY A 298 -13.27 -17.93 11.88
C GLY A 298 -14.12 -18.67 12.92
N THR A 299 -15.33 -19.04 12.52
CA THR A 299 -16.30 -19.67 13.39
C THR A 299 -16.72 -21.06 12.92
N ASP A 300 -15.97 -21.68 12.00
CA ASP A 300 -16.37 -22.99 11.46
C ASP A 300 -16.29 -24.06 12.57
N THR A 301 -17.46 -24.39 13.09
CA THR A 301 -17.62 -25.40 14.14
C THR A 301 -17.41 -26.84 13.67
N GLY A 302 -17.20 -27.09 12.37
CA GLY A 302 -17.25 -28.44 11.78
C GLY A 302 -15.96 -28.99 11.18
N GLY A 303 -14.98 -28.15 10.83
CA GLY A 303 -13.76 -28.59 10.19
C GLY A 303 -12.67 -27.55 10.37
N GLY A 304 -11.54 -27.96 10.96
CA GLY A 304 -10.42 -27.07 11.26
C GLY A 304 -10.12 -26.11 10.12
N GLU A 305 -10.25 -24.82 10.41
CA GLU A 305 -9.96 -23.74 9.50
C GLU A 305 -8.49 -23.81 9.10
N HIS A 306 -8.24 -23.49 7.85
CA HIS A 306 -6.89 -23.53 7.31
C HIS A 306 -6.43 -22.14 6.91
N TYR A 307 -5.79 -21.43 7.84
CA TYR A 307 -5.04 -20.21 7.54
C TYR A 307 -3.63 -20.57 7.11
N ALA A 308 -3.28 -20.25 5.88
CA ALA A 308 -1.95 -20.54 5.36
C ALA A 308 -1.41 -19.49 4.42
N TYR A 309 -0.08 -19.37 4.38
CA TYR A 309 0.63 -18.40 3.56
C TYR A 309 0.19 -16.98 3.93
N ILE A 310 0.41 -16.63 5.20
CA ILE A 310 0.01 -15.34 5.76
C ILE A 310 1.28 -14.54 6.04
N TRP A 311 1.36 -13.33 5.51
CA TRP A 311 2.46 -12.39 5.72
C TRP A 311 1.92 -11.14 6.40
N ILE A 312 2.49 -10.80 7.57
CA ILE A 312 2.23 -9.56 8.29
C ILE A 312 3.58 -8.87 8.49
N GLU A 313 3.79 -7.76 7.77
CA GLU A 313 5.11 -7.15 7.62
C GLU A 313 5.05 -5.64 7.94
N SER A 314 6.09 -5.09 8.59
CA SER A 314 6.25 -3.63 8.72
C SER A 314 4.99 -2.88 9.21
N THR A 315 4.25 -3.49 10.13
CA THR A 315 2.94 -3.02 10.58
C THR A 315 3.00 -2.61 12.05
N ASP A 316 2.43 -1.45 12.36
CA ASP A 316 2.31 -0.94 13.73
C ASP A 316 0.87 -1.13 14.22
N ILE A 317 0.72 -1.81 15.35
CA ILE A 317 -0.55 -2.01 16.04
C ILE A 317 -0.45 -1.30 17.39
N HIS A 318 -1.22 -0.23 17.55
CA HIS A 318 -1.22 0.58 18.76
C HIS A 318 -2.61 0.64 19.36
N ARG A 319 -2.72 0.19 20.61
CA ARG A 319 -3.97 0.21 21.38
C ARG A 319 -5.05 -0.67 20.78
N CYS A 320 -5.01 -1.94 21.16
CA CYS A 320 -6.10 -2.89 20.92
C CYS A 320 -6.67 -3.40 22.25
N GLY A 321 -7.96 -3.68 22.29
CA GLY A 321 -8.61 -4.09 23.53
C GLY A 321 -8.36 -5.53 23.93
N ASN A 322 -8.07 -6.42 22.96
CA ASN A 322 -7.76 -7.82 23.20
C ASN A 322 -6.33 -8.16 22.74
N THR A 323 -6.18 -8.70 21.53
CA THR A 323 -4.90 -9.18 21.01
C THR A 323 -4.42 -8.37 19.81
N GLY A 324 -3.12 -8.08 19.70
CA GLY A 324 -2.58 -7.37 18.54
C GLY A 324 -2.77 -8.18 17.25
N ILE A 325 -2.15 -9.37 17.20
CA ILE A 325 -2.33 -10.36 16.14
C ILE A 325 -2.89 -11.64 16.74
N TYR A 326 -4.11 -11.99 16.35
CA TYR A 326 -4.83 -13.16 16.83
C TYR A 326 -5.03 -14.13 15.66
N ILE A 327 -4.30 -15.24 15.67
CA ILE A 327 -4.45 -16.33 14.69
C ILE A 327 -4.66 -17.60 15.49
N THR A 328 -5.90 -17.84 15.88
CA THR A 328 -6.21 -19.03 16.68
C THR A 328 -7.46 -19.67 16.11
N ASP A 329 -7.29 -20.82 15.48
CA ASP A 329 -8.38 -21.80 15.41
C ASP A 329 -7.95 -23.01 16.24
N PRO A 330 -8.68 -23.36 17.32
CA PRO A 330 -8.41 -24.54 18.10
C PRO A 330 -8.51 -25.85 17.31
N ASN A 331 -9.14 -25.88 16.13
CA ASN A 331 -9.26 -27.08 15.30
C ASN A 331 -8.42 -27.04 14.02
N GLY A 332 -7.85 -25.88 13.69
CA GLY A 332 -7.23 -25.59 12.40
C GLY A 332 -5.81 -26.13 12.22
N THR A 333 -5.39 -26.25 10.95
CA THR A 333 -4.02 -26.67 10.55
C THR A 333 -3.20 -25.48 10.07
N ASN A 334 -3.25 -24.38 10.81
CA ASN A 334 -2.60 -23.13 10.44
C ASN A 334 -1.09 -23.31 10.19
N ASP A 335 -0.62 -22.84 9.05
CA ASP A 335 0.74 -23.14 8.58
C ASP A 335 1.33 -22.00 7.74
N ARG A 336 2.66 -21.89 7.69
CA ARG A 336 3.39 -20.92 6.87
C ARG A 336 2.93 -19.49 7.12
N ILE A 337 2.95 -19.12 8.40
CA ILE A 337 2.66 -17.78 8.87
C ILE A 337 3.98 -17.05 9.09
N PHE A 338 4.09 -15.84 8.57
CA PHE A 338 5.29 -15.01 8.61
C PHE A 338 4.92 -13.66 9.20
N ILE A 339 5.54 -13.32 10.33
CA ILE A 339 5.36 -12.03 11.01
C ILE A 339 6.72 -11.37 11.11
N SER A 340 6.93 -10.24 10.45
CA SER A 340 8.22 -9.56 10.44
C SER A 340 8.14 -8.05 10.59
N ASP A 341 9.07 -7.48 11.35
CA ASP A 341 9.19 -6.03 11.55
C ASP A 341 7.89 -5.37 12.06
N VAL A 342 7.15 -6.10 12.90
CA VAL A 342 5.89 -5.66 13.48
C VAL A 342 6.13 -5.04 14.86
N ALA A 343 5.47 -3.90 15.10
CA ALA A 343 5.40 -3.28 16.42
C ALA A 343 3.99 -3.43 17.00
N ILE A 344 3.88 -3.86 18.25
CA ILE A 344 2.60 -3.96 18.97
C ILE A 344 2.75 -3.27 20.31
N SER A 345 1.86 -2.35 20.62
CA SER A 345 1.85 -1.65 21.90
C SER A 345 0.43 -1.45 22.41
N GLN A 346 0.30 -1.36 23.74
CA GLN A 346 -0.99 -1.15 24.40
C GLN A 346 -2.08 -2.17 24.03
N PHE A 347 -1.73 -3.45 23.95
CA PHE A 347 -2.75 -4.49 23.87
C PHE A 347 -3.40 -4.68 25.24
N GLY A 348 -4.67 -5.05 25.22
CA GLY A 348 -5.43 -5.29 26.43
C GLY A 348 -5.97 -4.05 27.15
N ASP A 349 -6.14 -2.93 26.44
CA ASP A 349 -6.43 -1.63 27.06
C ASP A 349 -7.93 -1.26 27.14
N THR A 350 -8.76 -1.73 26.20
CA THR A 350 -10.14 -1.25 26.02
C THR A 350 -11.24 -2.31 25.86
N GLY A 351 -10.91 -3.61 25.79
CA GLY A 351 -11.84 -4.70 25.45
C GLY A 351 -12.61 -5.30 26.65
N ASP A 352 -13.63 -6.13 26.36
CA ASP A 352 -14.32 -7.00 27.35
C ASP A 352 -13.66 -8.38 27.38
N ALA A 353 -13.28 -8.82 28.58
CA ALA A 353 -12.69 -10.13 28.85
C ALA A 353 -13.59 -11.31 28.48
N ALA A 354 -14.91 -11.11 28.42
CA ALA A 354 -15.86 -12.16 28.06
C ALA A 354 -15.80 -12.55 26.58
N THR A 355 -15.30 -11.68 25.70
CA THR A 355 -15.22 -11.94 24.25
C THR A 355 -13.86 -12.41 23.80
N SER A 356 -12.79 -12.12 24.55
CA SER A 356 -11.47 -12.73 24.32
C SER A 356 -11.42 -14.11 24.97
N GLY A 357 -11.14 -15.16 24.18
CA GLY A 357 -10.80 -16.48 24.71
C GLY A 357 -9.65 -16.39 25.73
N ALA A 358 -10.01 -16.32 27.01
CA ALA A 358 -9.21 -16.37 28.22
C ALA A 358 -8.12 -15.31 28.48
N GLN A 359 -7.34 -14.75 27.55
CA GLN A 359 -6.21 -13.86 27.90
C GLN A 359 -5.68 -13.01 26.72
N ALA A 360 -5.63 -11.68 26.86
CA ALA A 360 -5.06 -10.72 25.89
C ALA A 360 -3.55 -10.91 25.64
N CYS A 361 -3.11 -10.83 24.37
CA CYS A 361 -1.70 -10.97 24.00
C CYS A 361 -1.22 -9.90 23.01
N GLY A 362 0.08 -9.71 22.89
CA GLY A 362 0.62 -8.99 21.73
C GLY A 362 0.38 -9.81 20.46
N ILE A 363 0.91 -11.03 20.46
CA ILE A 363 0.70 -12.03 19.41
C ILE A 363 0.17 -13.30 20.07
N ASP A 364 -0.98 -13.80 19.63
CA ASP A 364 -1.48 -15.13 19.99
C ASP A 364 -1.66 -15.98 18.73
N LEU A 365 -0.95 -17.10 18.68
CA LEU A 365 -0.82 -17.90 17.48
C LEU A 365 -0.95 -19.39 17.80
N ALA A 366 -1.90 -20.03 17.13
CA ALA A 366 -1.96 -21.46 16.91
C ALA A 366 -1.62 -21.76 15.46
N GLY A 367 -0.42 -22.30 15.21
CA GLY A 367 0.05 -22.70 13.87
C GLY A 367 1.58 -22.67 13.77
N ARG A 368 2.15 -23.16 12.67
CA ARG A 368 3.60 -23.03 12.41
C ARG A 368 3.90 -21.64 11.85
N ALA A 369 4.80 -20.91 12.51
CA ALA A 369 5.20 -19.57 12.06
C ALA A 369 6.69 -19.26 12.19
N GLN A 370 7.11 -18.28 11.41
CA GLN A 370 8.35 -17.54 11.60
C GLN A 370 8.01 -16.11 12.05
N ILE A 371 8.52 -15.72 13.21
CA ILE A 371 8.33 -14.42 13.84
C ILE A 371 9.72 -13.79 13.99
N GLU A 372 9.95 -12.65 13.34
CA GLU A 372 11.26 -12.02 13.28
C GLU A 372 11.18 -10.49 13.42
N GLY A 373 12.12 -9.87 14.12
CA GLY A 373 12.22 -8.40 14.14
C GLY A 373 11.05 -7.72 14.85
N VAL A 374 10.33 -8.44 15.71
CA VAL A 374 9.11 -7.91 16.34
C VAL A 374 9.42 -7.15 17.64
N VAL A 375 8.67 -6.07 17.86
CA VAL A 375 8.68 -5.32 19.12
C VAL A 375 7.30 -5.41 19.74
N VAL A 376 7.22 -5.94 20.96
CA VAL A 376 5.98 -5.95 21.75
C VAL A 376 6.20 -5.13 23.01
N TRP A 377 5.44 -4.05 23.14
CA TRP A 377 5.53 -3.10 24.25
C TRP A 377 4.28 -3.16 25.12
N PRO A 378 4.17 -4.16 26.02
CA PRO A 378 3.03 -4.31 26.91
C PRO A 378 2.99 -3.15 27.92
N THR A 379 2.08 -2.22 27.65
CA THR A 379 1.74 -1.08 28.51
C THR A 379 0.23 -0.95 28.50
N THR A 380 -0.33 -0.25 29.48
CA THR A 380 -1.77 0.04 29.48
C THR A 380 -2.00 1.35 30.20
N LEU A 381 -2.99 2.10 29.73
CA LEU A 381 -3.46 3.31 30.39
C LEU A 381 -4.58 2.99 31.40
N SER A 382 -5.26 1.84 31.25
CA SER A 382 -6.28 1.34 32.17
C SER A 382 -6.32 -0.19 32.17
N PRO A 383 -5.52 -0.87 33.03
CA PRO A 383 -5.48 -2.33 33.06
C PRO A 383 -6.84 -2.88 33.45
N HIS A 384 -7.46 -3.70 32.60
CA HIS A 384 -8.64 -4.45 33.00
C HIS A 384 -8.24 -5.70 33.80
N ALA A 385 -9.15 -6.21 34.65
CA ALA A 385 -8.83 -7.10 35.79
C ALA A 385 -8.52 -8.58 35.45
N SER A 386 -8.48 -8.96 34.18
CA SER A 386 -8.40 -10.35 33.67
C SER A 386 -7.22 -10.61 32.70
N PHE A 387 -6.21 -9.72 32.69
CA PHE A 387 -5.31 -9.51 31.54
C PHE A 387 -3.94 -10.21 31.58
N ALA A 388 -3.77 -11.24 32.42
CA ALA A 388 -2.50 -11.95 32.51
C ALA A 388 -2.28 -12.91 31.32
N GLY A 389 -2.02 -12.36 30.13
CA GLY A 389 -1.63 -13.12 28.94
C GLY A 389 -0.12 -13.12 28.70
N ALA A 390 0.28 -13.16 27.43
CA ALA A 390 1.68 -13.12 27.04
C ALA A 390 1.92 -12.03 25.99
N ALA A 391 3.11 -11.45 25.97
CA ALA A 391 3.50 -10.59 24.86
C ALA A 391 3.52 -11.40 23.55
N ILE A 392 4.01 -12.65 23.61
CA ILE A 392 3.90 -13.62 22.52
C ILE A 392 3.46 -14.97 23.11
N ARG A 393 2.34 -15.51 22.62
CA ARG A 393 1.84 -16.86 22.93
C ARG A 393 1.84 -17.73 21.68
N LEU A 394 2.54 -18.87 21.78
CA LEU A 394 2.52 -19.94 20.79
C LEU A 394 1.92 -21.18 21.44
N HIS A 395 0.83 -21.71 20.90
CA HIS A 395 0.14 -22.83 21.53
C HIS A 395 -0.36 -23.89 20.55
N GLU A 396 -0.47 -25.13 21.07
CA GLU A 396 -1.11 -26.23 20.34
C GLU A 396 -2.61 -25.97 20.23
N SER A 397 -3.14 -26.13 19.01
CA SER A 397 -4.57 -26.14 18.77
C SER A 397 -5.19 -27.32 19.55
N GLY A 398 -6.25 -27.06 20.32
CA GLY A 398 -6.83 -28.06 21.23
C GLY A 398 -7.54 -29.24 20.55
N GLY A 399 -7.71 -29.18 19.23
CA GLY A 399 -8.37 -30.17 18.38
C GLY A 399 -7.40 -31.21 17.78
N SER A 400 -7.97 -32.31 17.28
CA SER A 400 -7.24 -33.46 16.71
C SER A 400 -6.59 -33.20 15.34
N GLY A 401 -6.46 -31.95 14.91
CA GLY A 401 -5.87 -31.56 13.62
C GLY A 401 -4.36 -31.81 13.61
N SER A 402 -3.86 -32.43 12.54
CA SER A 402 -2.42 -32.63 12.32
C SER A 402 -1.93 -31.69 11.21
N PRO A 403 -0.82 -30.95 11.42
CA PRO A 403 -0.02 -30.91 12.64
C PRO A 403 -0.71 -30.09 13.74
N PRO A 404 -0.59 -30.47 15.02
CA PRO A 404 -1.10 -29.66 16.13
C PRO A 404 -0.39 -28.30 16.12
N GLY A 405 -1.15 -27.23 16.34
CA GLY A 405 -0.69 -25.84 16.23
C GLY A 405 0.54 -25.52 17.08
N GLY A 406 1.22 -24.40 16.80
CA GLY A 406 2.29 -23.88 17.65
C GLY A 406 3.59 -24.70 17.64
N ARG A 407 3.67 -25.82 16.89
CA ARG A 407 4.92 -26.57 16.67
C ARG A 407 5.81 -25.93 15.63
N GLN A 408 7.11 -26.22 15.70
CA GLN A 408 8.10 -25.80 14.69
C GLN A 408 8.13 -24.29 14.44
N CYS A 409 7.76 -23.50 15.45
CA CYS A 409 7.80 -22.06 15.34
C CYS A 409 9.24 -21.54 15.51
N GLN A 410 9.55 -20.46 14.81
CA GLN A 410 10.80 -19.74 14.98
C GLN A 410 10.49 -18.33 15.46
N VAL A 411 11.12 -17.92 16.57
CA VAL A 411 11.04 -16.56 17.09
C VAL A 411 12.46 -16.01 17.22
N SER A 412 12.79 -14.99 16.45
CA SER A 412 14.12 -14.38 16.41
C SER A 412 14.08 -12.87 16.47
N ASN A 413 15.16 -12.25 16.95
CA ASN A 413 15.39 -10.81 16.87
C ASN A 413 14.22 -9.99 17.45
N PHE A 414 13.72 -10.40 18.61
CA PHE A 414 12.53 -9.79 19.22
C PHE A 414 12.88 -8.94 20.43
N ARG A 415 12.05 -7.92 20.69
CA ARG A 415 12.10 -7.12 21.91
C ARG A 415 10.75 -7.09 22.58
N ILE A 416 10.70 -7.58 23.82
CA ILE A 416 9.55 -7.45 24.71
C ILE A 416 9.96 -6.55 25.85
N ALA A 417 9.36 -5.36 25.94
CA ALA A 417 9.70 -4.40 26.99
C ALA A 417 8.48 -3.64 27.47
N GLY A 418 8.22 -3.60 28.77
CA GLY A 418 7.04 -2.94 29.29
C GLY A 418 6.81 -3.15 30.79
N ASN A 419 5.72 -2.58 31.28
CA ASN A 419 5.37 -2.53 32.70
C ASN A 419 3.92 -2.93 32.97
N MET A 420 3.27 -3.63 32.03
CA MET A 420 1.91 -4.12 32.24
C MET A 420 1.91 -5.30 33.23
N VAL A 421 1.15 -5.13 34.31
CA VAL A 421 1.03 -6.13 35.39
C VAL A 421 0.46 -7.45 34.87
N GLY A 422 1.09 -8.56 35.24
CA GLY A 422 0.59 -9.91 34.94
C GLY A 422 0.87 -10.40 33.52
N VAL A 423 1.48 -9.57 32.66
CA VAL A 423 1.92 -10.01 31.33
C VAL A 423 3.17 -10.87 31.45
N THR A 424 3.11 -12.07 30.86
CA THR A 424 4.29 -12.91 30.67
C THR A 424 5.01 -12.51 29.37
N GLY A 425 6.32 -12.70 29.29
CA GLY A 425 7.07 -12.40 28.07
C GLY A 425 6.70 -13.34 26.94
N LEU A 426 7.22 -14.56 27.00
CA LEU A 426 7.02 -15.58 25.98
C LEU A 426 6.35 -16.81 26.60
N HIS A 427 5.25 -17.26 26.00
CA HIS A 427 4.54 -18.47 26.42
C HIS A 427 4.55 -19.49 25.27
N LEU A 428 5.34 -20.55 25.43
CA LEU A 428 5.52 -21.60 24.43
C LEU A 428 4.88 -22.90 24.91
N ARG A 429 3.86 -23.39 24.21
CA ARG A 429 3.24 -24.69 24.47
C ARG A 429 3.43 -25.72 23.35
N GLY A 430 3.94 -25.32 22.19
CA GLY A 430 4.21 -26.24 21.08
C GLY A 430 5.62 -26.83 21.09
N ALA A 431 5.76 -28.02 20.48
CA ALA A 431 7.04 -28.72 20.32
C ALA A 431 7.94 -28.13 19.23
N ASP A 432 9.25 -28.41 19.30
CA ASP A 432 10.25 -28.08 18.27
C ASP A 432 10.36 -26.59 17.92
N CYS A 433 10.06 -25.70 18.86
CA CYS A 433 10.21 -24.26 18.67
C CYS A 433 11.67 -23.81 18.84
N GLN A 434 12.10 -22.89 18.01
CA GLN A 434 13.39 -22.21 18.12
C GLN A 434 13.18 -20.77 18.58
N VAL A 435 13.90 -20.36 19.62
CA VAL A 435 13.90 -18.99 20.13
C VAL A 435 15.35 -18.49 20.18
N SER A 436 15.60 -17.30 19.62
CA SER A 436 16.96 -16.73 19.56
C SER A 436 16.96 -15.21 19.56
N ASN A 437 18.07 -14.60 20.00
CA ASN A 437 18.32 -13.16 19.90
C ASN A 437 17.19 -12.27 20.44
N GLY A 438 16.60 -12.67 21.58
CA GLY A 438 15.51 -11.94 22.22
C GLY A 438 15.96 -11.09 23.41
N LEU A 439 15.31 -9.95 23.60
CA LEU A 439 15.35 -9.18 24.84
C LEU A 439 13.97 -9.23 25.50
N ILE A 440 13.91 -9.61 26.77
CA ILE A 440 12.70 -9.52 27.61
C ILE A 440 13.03 -8.66 28.83
N ASP A 441 12.39 -7.51 28.94
CA ASP A 441 12.53 -6.53 30.02
C ASP A 441 11.14 -6.12 30.53
N LEU A 442 10.60 -6.94 31.45
CA LEU A 442 9.28 -6.74 32.03
C LEU A 442 9.41 -6.37 33.51
N SER A 443 8.71 -5.31 33.90
CA SER A 443 8.79 -4.71 35.25
C SER A 443 7.44 -4.60 35.98
N GLY A 444 6.37 -5.11 35.36
CA GLY A 444 4.98 -5.02 35.83
C GLY A 444 4.51 -6.20 36.67
#